data_AF-A0A1F4FM05-F1
#
_entry.id   AF-A0A1F4FM05-F1
#
_cell.length_a   1.000
_cell.length_b   1.000
_cell.length_c   1.000
_cell.angle_alpha   90.00
_cell.angle_beta   90.00
_cell.angle_gamma   90.00
#
_symmetry.space_group_name_H-M   'P 1'
#
loop_
_entity.id
_entity.type
_entity.pdbx_description
1 polymer ?
#
loop_
_entity_poly.entity_id
_entity_poly.type
_entity_poly.pdbx_seq_one_letter_code
_entity_poly.pdbx_strand_id
1 'polypeptide(L)'
;MLSPKRKRLKPGEKVALSLTLAQVDLIVEHIFLSEGLLATIHAARVQDNIVRTRCTLGELDELAGCVAAKAKDTKDRRFQKELGAISEAIAKVAQAYYYDLSPRQTPVAGRRSAVSAKSGASRRLKLVRIENT
;
A
#
# COMPACT_ATOMS: atom_id res chain seq x y z
N MET A 1 -9.64 -18.09 -15.15
CA MET A 1 -8.55 -17.12 -15.00
C MET A 1 -8.36 -16.85 -13.51
N LEU A 2 -7.35 -17.45 -12.88
CA LEU A 2 -7.07 -17.24 -11.46
C LEU A 2 -6.49 -15.83 -11.29
N SER A 3 -7.27 -14.92 -10.71
CA SER A 3 -6.77 -13.58 -10.34
C SER A 3 -5.55 -13.76 -9.44
N PRO A 4 -4.39 -13.16 -9.76
CA PRO A 4 -3.23 -13.25 -8.89
C PRO A 4 -3.64 -12.80 -7.48
N LYS A 5 -3.20 -13.54 -6.44
CA LYS A 5 -3.46 -13.19 -5.04
C LYS A 5 -2.87 -11.81 -4.77
N ARG A 6 -3.70 -10.77 -4.86
CA ARG A 6 -3.30 -9.40 -4.60
C ARG A 6 -2.98 -9.23 -3.12
N LYS A 7 -1.92 -8.49 -2.82
CA LYS A 7 -1.54 -8.14 -1.46
C LYS A 7 -2.30 -6.90 -1.02
N ARG A 8 -2.71 -6.91 0.24
CA ARG A 8 -3.41 -5.81 0.88
C ARG A 8 -2.42 -4.73 1.28
N LEU A 9 -2.70 -3.47 0.94
CA LEU A 9 -1.97 -2.31 1.42
C LEU A 9 -2.85 -1.43 2.29
N LYS A 10 -2.25 -0.84 3.33
CA LYS A 10 -2.88 0.25 4.06
C LYS A 10 -2.80 1.55 3.24
N PRO A 11 -3.76 2.46 3.38
CA PRO A 11 -3.63 3.81 2.83
C PRO A 11 -2.30 4.46 3.27
N GLY A 12 -1.57 5.04 2.32
CA GLY A 12 -0.25 5.65 2.56
C GLY A 12 0.92 4.66 2.63
N GLU A 13 0.67 3.35 2.53
CA GLU A 13 1.75 2.36 2.46
C GLU A 13 2.43 2.43 1.08
N LYS A 14 3.76 2.47 1.08
CA LYS A 14 4.58 2.57 -0.13
C LYS A 14 5.03 1.19 -0.61
N VAL A 15 4.94 0.96 -1.91
CA VAL A 15 5.45 -0.23 -2.60
C VAL A 15 6.73 0.08 -3.36
N ALA A 16 7.58 -0.93 -3.51
CA ALA A 16 8.80 -0.81 -4.29
C ALA A 16 8.50 -0.97 -5.78
N LEU A 17 8.83 0.05 -6.56
CA LEU A 17 8.92 -0.01 -8.01
C LEU A 17 10.40 -0.17 -8.39
N SER A 18 10.69 -1.12 -9.26
CA SER A 18 12.04 -1.34 -9.79
C SER A 18 12.04 -0.98 -11.28
N LEU A 19 12.89 -0.04 -11.66
CA LEU A 19 13.11 0.39 -13.04
C LEU A 19 14.60 0.34 -13.35
N THR A 20 14.97 0.30 -14.62
CA THR A 20 16.39 0.45 -15.00
C THR A 20 16.81 1.91 -14.89
N LEU A 21 18.13 2.15 -14.78
CA LEU A 21 18.66 3.52 -14.76
C LEU A 21 18.23 4.33 -16.00
N ALA A 22 18.35 3.73 -17.19
CA ALA A 22 17.93 4.36 -18.44
C ALA A 22 16.43 4.71 -18.48
N GLN A 23 15.58 3.88 -17.88
CA GLN A 23 14.15 4.16 -17.77
C GLN A 23 13.89 5.34 -16.82
N VAL A 24 14.63 5.44 -15.72
CA VAL A 24 14.51 6.55 -14.78
C VAL A 24 15.00 7.85 -15.41
N ASP A 25 16.13 7.83 -16.11
CA ASP A 25 16.65 9.01 -16.82
C ASP A 25 15.62 9.51 -17.85
N LEU A 26 15.01 8.59 -18.61
CA LEU A 26 13.95 8.92 -19.56
C LEU A 26 12.73 9.57 -18.88
N ILE A 27 12.34 9.09 -17.71
CA ILE A 27 11.25 9.68 -16.93
C ILE A 27 11.64 11.09 -16.46
N VAL A 28 12.82 11.25 -15.87
CA VAL A 28 13.29 12.53 -15.30
C VAL A 28 13.48 13.59 -16.39
N GLU A 29 13.99 13.22 -17.56
CA GLU A 29 14.28 14.17 -18.64
C GLU A 29 13.05 14.56 -19.46
N HIS A 30 12.09 13.64 -19.63
CA HIS A 30 11.02 13.82 -20.63
C HIS A 30 9.60 13.81 -20.07
N ILE A 31 9.41 13.45 -18.81
CA ILE A 31 8.09 13.37 -18.18
C ILE A 31 8.00 14.42 -17.09
N PHE A 32 6.99 15.28 -17.20
CA PHE A 32 6.70 16.25 -16.16
C PHE A 32 6.02 15.55 -14.98
N LEU A 33 6.71 15.49 -13.85
CA LEU A 33 6.21 14.90 -12.60
C LEU A 33 5.99 15.97 -11.54
N SER A 34 5.11 15.70 -10.59
CA SER A 34 5.01 16.51 -9.39
C SER A 34 6.33 16.49 -8.60
N GLU A 35 6.66 17.61 -7.95
CA GLU A 35 7.93 17.75 -7.22
C GLU A 35 8.14 16.65 -6.16
N GLY A 36 7.06 16.22 -5.50
CA GLY A 36 7.12 15.13 -4.51
C GLY A 36 7.47 13.78 -5.13
N LEU A 37 6.96 13.50 -6.33
CA LEU A 37 7.25 12.26 -7.05
C LEU A 37 8.67 12.29 -7.63
N LEU A 38 9.09 13.44 -8.16
CA LEU A 38 10.46 13.66 -8.64
C LEU A 38 11.48 13.50 -7.51
N ALA A 39 11.23 14.10 -6.34
CA ALA A 39 12.07 13.93 -5.15
C ALA A 39 12.14 12.47 -4.69
N THR A 40 11.03 11.73 -4.80
CA THR A 40 10.97 10.31 -4.45
C THR A 40 11.82 9.46 -5.40
N ILE A 41 11.81 9.78 -6.70
CA ILE A 41 12.67 9.12 -7.71
C ILE A 41 14.15 9.48 -7.49
N HIS A 42 14.48 10.73 -7.19
CA HIS A 42 15.87 11.13 -6.88
C HIS A 42 16.39 10.51 -5.58
N ALA A 43 15.53 10.28 -4.59
CA ALA A 43 15.88 9.61 -3.34
C ALA A 43 15.95 8.08 -3.47
N ALA A 44 15.71 7.54 -4.67
CA ALA A 44 15.71 6.11 -4.91
C ALA A 44 17.11 5.50 -4.74
N ARG A 45 17.13 4.24 -4.32
CA ARG A 45 18.39 3.50 -4.21
C ARG A 45 18.71 2.87 -5.56
N VAL A 46 19.91 3.11 -6.05
CA VAL A 46 20.43 2.48 -7.26
C VAL A 46 21.33 1.30 -6.85
N GLN A 47 21.04 0.12 -7.37
CA GLN A 47 21.84 -1.08 -7.17
C GLN A 47 21.88 -1.88 -8.47
N ASP A 48 23.07 -2.24 -8.96
CA ASP A 48 23.25 -3.05 -10.17
C ASP A 48 22.49 -2.51 -11.41
N ASN A 49 22.52 -1.18 -11.64
CA ASN A 49 21.77 -0.47 -12.70
C ASN A 49 20.23 -0.55 -12.58
N ILE A 50 19.73 -1.00 -11.43
CA ILE A 50 18.30 -1.02 -11.10
C ILE A 50 18.03 0.05 -10.05
N VAL A 51 17.13 0.95 -10.37
CA VAL A 51 16.63 1.99 -9.48
C VAL A 51 15.41 1.46 -8.75
N ARG A 52 15.48 1.44 -7.42
CA ARG A 52 14.39 1.03 -6.53
C ARG A 52 13.81 2.23 -5.80
N THR A 53 12.62 2.60 -6.23
CA THR A 53 11.84 3.72 -5.68
C THR A 53 10.68 3.20 -4.85
N ARG A 54 10.33 3.91 -3.77
CA ARG A 54 9.15 3.59 -2.95
C ARG A 54 8.05 4.59 -3.22
N CYS A 55 6.97 4.15 -3.84
CA CYS A 55 5.81 4.99 -4.19
C CYS A 55 4.53 4.41 -3.57
N THR A 56 3.58 5.26 -3.21
CA THR A 56 2.21 4.83 -2.90
C THR A 56 1.49 4.36 -4.18
N LEU A 57 0.39 3.62 -4.02
CA LEU A 57 -0.44 3.21 -5.16
C LEU A 57 -1.00 4.43 -5.94
N GLY A 58 -1.24 5.56 -5.27
CA GLY A 58 -1.69 6.79 -5.93
C GLY A 58 -0.58 7.47 -6.74
N GLU A 59 0.63 7.55 -6.19
CA GLU A 59 1.83 8.03 -6.90
C GLU A 59 2.16 7.15 -8.12
N LEU A 60 1.93 5.83 -8.03
CA LEU A 60 2.08 4.92 -9.17
C LEU A 60 1.06 5.19 -10.28
N ASP A 61 -0.20 5.48 -9.92
CA ASP A 61 -1.26 5.79 -10.87
C ASP A 61 -1.00 7.14 -11.57
N GLU A 62 -0.56 8.14 -10.82
CA GLU A 62 -0.10 9.43 -11.37
C GLU A 62 1.06 9.23 -12.36
N LEU A 63 2.09 8.47 -11.97
CA LEU A 63 3.21 8.15 -12.84
C LEU A 63 2.77 7.44 -14.12
N ALA A 64 1.87 6.44 -13.99
CA ALA A 64 1.32 5.73 -15.14
C ALA A 64 0.56 6.68 -16.08
N GLY A 65 -0.21 7.61 -15.53
CA GLY A 65 -0.92 8.66 -16.28
C GLY A 65 0.04 9.55 -17.06
N CYS A 66 1.10 10.05 -16.41
CA CYS A 66 2.10 10.90 -17.06
C CYS A 66 2.88 10.16 -18.16
N VAL A 67 3.30 8.92 -17.90
CA VAL A 67 3.96 8.05 -18.89
C VAL A 67 3.05 7.79 -20.10
N ALA A 68 1.78 7.46 -19.86
CA ALA A 68 0.81 7.23 -20.93
C ALA A 68 0.52 8.49 -21.75
N ALA A 69 0.43 9.65 -21.10
CA ALA A 69 0.28 10.93 -21.77
C ALA A 69 1.49 11.22 -22.66
N LYS A 70 2.70 11.04 -22.15
CA LYS A 70 3.94 11.26 -22.92
C LYS A 70 4.09 10.29 -24.09
N ALA A 71 3.68 9.03 -23.90
CA ALA A 71 3.70 8.02 -24.96
C ALA A 71 2.77 8.39 -26.12
N LYS A 72 1.62 9.01 -25.84
CA LYS A 72 0.68 9.51 -26.85
C LYS A 72 1.20 10.76 -27.58
N ASP A 73 1.93 11.62 -26.88
CA ASP A 73 2.52 12.85 -27.42
C ASP A 73 3.73 12.59 -28.32
N THR A 74 4.54 11.57 -27.98
CA THR A 74 5.76 11.27 -28.73
C THR A 74 5.46 10.58 -30.07
N LYS A 75 6.18 10.97 -31.12
CA LYS A 75 6.12 10.33 -32.45
C LYS A 75 7.22 9.29 -32.67
N ASP A 76 8.22 9.25 -31.78
CA ASP A 76 9.33 8.29 -31.88
C ASP A 76 8.89 6.90 -31.39
N ARG A 77 8.92 5.93 -32.30
CA ARG A 77 8.53 4.55 -32.03
C ARG A 77 9.45 3.84 -31.04
N ARG A 78 10.74 4.21 -30.95
CA ARG A 78 11.66 3.67 -29.93
C ARG A 78 11.28 4.21 -28.57
N PHE A 79 11.03 5.51 -28.48
CA PHE A 79 10.61 6.17 -27.27
C PHE A 79 9.27 5.62 -26.74
N GLN A 80 8.31 5.36 -27.64
CA GLN A 80 7.04 4.70 -27.30
C GLN A 80 7.25 3.29 -26.73
N LYS A 81 8.20 2.52 -27.25
CA LYS A 81 8.50 1.18 -26.73
C LYS A 81 9.06 1.23 -25.31
N GLU A 82 10.00 2.14 -25.05
CA GLU A 82 10.57 2.33 -23.71
C GLU A 82 9.50 2.79 -22.70
N LEU A 83 8.69 3.78 -23.07
CA LEU A 83 7.55 4.21 -22.26
C LEU A 83 6.51 3.09 -22.04
N GLY A 84 6.31 2.24 -23.05
CA GLY A 84 5.48 1.05 -22.94
C GLY A 84 6.02 0.06 -21.91
N ALA A 85 7.32 -0.21 -21.92
CA ALA A 85 7.97 -1.09 -20.95
C ALA A 85 7.88 -0.53 -19.51
N ILE A 86 8.03 0.78 -19.34
CA ILE A 86 7.83 1.46 -18.05
C ILE A 86 6.37 1.31 -17.59
N SER A 87 5.41 1.56 -18.48
CA SER A 87 3.97 1.41 -18.18
C SER A 87 3.62 -0.02 -17.75
N GLU A 88 4.17 -1.02 -18.43
CA GLU A 88 3.96 -2.44 -18.08
C GLU A 88 4.56 -2.78 -16.71
N ALA A 89 5.77 -2.26 -16.41
CA ALA A 89 6.39 -2.45 -15.10
C ALA A 89 5.54 -1.84 -13.97
N ILE A 90 5.02 -0.62 -14.17
CA ILE A 90 4.13 0.04 -13.21
C ILE A 90 2.83 -0.76 -13.04
N ALA A 91 2.20 -1.16 -14.15
CA ALA A 91 0.95 -1.92 -14.14
C ALA A 91 1.11 -3.26 -13.40
N LYS A 92 2.24 -3.96 -13.61
CA LYS A 92 2.54 -5.22 -12.92
C LYS A 92 2.64 -5.04 -11.41
N VAL A 93 3.26 -3.96 -10.95
CA VAL A 93 3.31 -3.62 -9.52
C VAL A 93 1.91 -3.26 -9.02
N ALA A 94 1.21 -2.35 -9.68
CA ALA A 94 -0.12 -1.90 -9.27
C ALA A 94 -1.14 -3.05 -9.18
N GLN A 95 -1.14 -3.97 -10.15
CA GLN A 95 -2.03 -5.15 -10.17
C GLN A 95 -1.74 -6.14 -9.05
N ALA A 96 -0.54 -6.12 -8.47
CA ALA A 96 -0.18 -6.98 -7.35
C ALA A 96 -0.77 -6.49 -6.01
N TYR A 97 -1.30 -5.27 -5.94
CA TYR A 97 -1.80 -4.67 -4.72
C TYR A 97 -3.22 -4.10 -4.86
N TYR A 98 -3.88 -3.87 -3.73
CA TYR A 98 -5.13 -3.14 -3.65
C TYR A 98 -5.24 -2.44 -2.29
N TYR A 99 -5.96 -1.31 -2.25
CA TYR A 99 -6.33 -0.68 -0.98
C TYR A 99 -7.49 -1.44 -0.36
N ASP A 100 -7.35 -1.80 0.91
CA ASP A 100 -8.49 -2.25 1.71
C ASP A 100 -9.27 -1.03 2.20
N LEU A 101 -10.24 -0.61 1.38
CA LEU A 101 -11.19 0.43 1.74
C LEU A 101 -12.31 -0.11 2.65
N SER A 102 -12.25 -1.38 3.05
CA SER A 102 -13.20 -1.92 4.02
C SER A 102 -13.01 -1.16 5.33
N PRO A 103 -14.05 -0.50 5.87
CA PRO A 103 -13.96 0.06 7.21
C PRO A 103 -13.57 -1.06 8.16
N ARG A 104 -12.56 -0.83 9.00
CA ARG A 104 -12.24 -1.75 10.09
C ARG A 104 -13.55 -1.99 10.84
N GLN A 105 -14.08 -3.20 10.77
CA GLN A 105 -15.00 -3.66 11.79
C GLN A 105 -14.17 -3.72 13.07
N THR A 106 -14.13 -2.61 13.81
CA THR A 106 -13.76 -2.65 15.21
C THR A 106 -14.67 -3.69 15.85
N PRO A 107 -14.15 -4.70 16.57
CA PRO A 107 -15.02 -5.58 17.31
C PRO A 107 -15.86 -4.68 18.23
N VAL A 108 -17.17 -4.60 17.97
CA VAL A 108 -18.12 -3.96 18.87
C VAL A 108 -18.05 -4.77 20.17
N ALA A 109 -17.26 -4.25 21.10
CA ALA A 109 -17.27 -4.71 22.46
C ALA A 109 -18.65 -4.36 23.05
N GLY A 110 -19.39 -5.40 23.40
CA GLY A 110 -20.43 -5.32 24.41
C GLY A 110 -21.78 -4.77 23.95
N ARG A 111 -22.69 -5.69 23.64
CA ARG A 111 -24.07 -5.65 24.16
C ARG A 111 -24.64 -7.07 24.16
N ARG A 112 -24.23 -7.87 25.15
CA ARG A 112 -25.04 -9.00 25.60
C ARG A 112 -26.02 -8.47 26.64
N SER A 113 -27.16 -7.98 26.17
CA SER A 113 -28.36 -7.99 26.99
C SER A 113 -28.81 -9.44 27.09
N ALA A 114 -28.67 -10.03 28.28
CA ALA A 114 -29.42 -11.21 28.66
C ALA A 114 -29.92 -11.00 30.08
N VAL A 115 -31.13 -10.46 30.17
CA VAL A 115 -32.03 -10.64 31.30
C VAL A 115 -32.32 -12.14 31.39
N SER A 116 -32.11 -12.76 32.55
CA SER A 116 -33.12 -13.59 33.24
C SER A 116 -32.52 -14.45 34.34
N ALA A 117 -33.24 -14.44 35.45
CA ALA A 117 -33.05 -15.05 36.75
C ALA A 117 -32.78 -16.57 36.80
N LYS A 118 -32.08 -17.00 37.87
CA LYS A 118 -32.52 -17.99 38.87
C LYS A 118 -31.40 -18.13 39.93
N SER A 119 -31.63 -17.70 41.17
CA SER A 119 -32.21 -18.49 42.27
C SER A 119 -31.27 -19.59 42.79
N GLY A 120 -30.85 -19.47 44.06
CA GLY A 120 -30.71 -20.64 44.94
C GLY A 120 -29.34 -20.91 45.56
N ALA A 121 -29.19 -20.44 46.79
CA ALA A 121 -28.63 -21.18 47.94
C ALA A 121 -27.13 -21.57 47.99
N SER A 122 -26.42 -20.83 48.85
CA SER A 122 -25.77 -21.33 50.08
C SER A 122 -24.50 -22.21 49.96
N ARG A 123 -23.36 -21.67 50.41
CA ARG A 123 -22.75 -22.02 51.73
C ARG A 123 -21.40 -21.32 51.95
N ARG A 124 -21.43 -20.32 52.85
CA ARG A 124 -20.61 -20.18 54.07
C ARG A 124 -19.23 -20.86 54.09
N LEU A 125 -18.16 -20.05 54.04
CA LEU A 125 -16.96 -20.29 54.86
C LEU A 125 -16.47 -18.95 55.43
N LYS A 126 -16.44 -18.90 56.77
CA LYS A 126 -15.83 -17.85 57.58
C LYS A 126 -14.30 -18.00 57.50
N LEU A 127 -13.58 -16.90 57.44
CA LEU A 127 -12.28 -16.83 58.12
C LEU A 127 -12.14 -15.46 58.79
N VAL A 128 -12.15 -15.51 60.12
CA VAL A 128 -11.85 -14.42 61.04
C VAL A 128 -10.43 -14.65 61.52
N ARG A 129 -9.54 -13.67 61.35
CA ARG A 129 -8.65 -13.14 62.39
C ARG A 129 -7.66 -12.15 61.76
N ILE A 130 -7.73 -10.91 62.18
CA ILE A 130 -6.57 -10.00 62.19
C ILE A 130 -6.45 -9.58 63.65
N GLU A 131 -5.42 -10.08 64.33
CA GLU A 131 -4.92 -9.55 65.59
C GLU A 131 -3.46 -9.14 65.36
N ASN A 132 -3.15 -7.92 65.85
CA ASN A 132 -1.86 -7.38 66.26
C ASN A 132 -0.70 -7.38 65.25
N THR A 133 -0.01 -6.26 65.05
CA THR A 133 0.65 -5.48 66.10
C THR A 133 0.88 -4.04 65.62
#